data_AF-A0A968IHV5-F1
#
_entry.id   AF-A0A968IHV5-F1
#
_cell.length_a   1.000
_cell.length_b   1.000
_cell.length_c   1.000
_cell.angle_alpha   90.00
_cell.angle_beta   90.00
_cell.angle_gamma   90.00
#
_symmetry.space_group_name_H-M   'P 1'
#
loop_
_entity.id
_entity.type
_entity.pdbx_description
1 polymer ?
#
loop_
_entity_poly.entity_id
_entity_poly.type
_entity_poly.pdbx_seq_one_letter_code
_entity_poly.pdbx_strand_id
1 'polypeptide(L)'
;MQPVQAVQLIPLSISARSHLLEKYAGLVNVPSEINAELHRAYQIANVLASALPEFIGHQIQDDISQGSVLESDRQSLAIATECKQFANRFIALMPTLVRSPDEMETSPRNLYEMCGAAIFVESNSISRNLSTKMGELWERIVNISPYAVSPERDFGLKITGIDSIILSGGTGEPIFVQIKTQRNTLTGSQAPRSRCELEIHQHRLFAAAFCTGGSWTFSSTNIPRVCGAEFWNMVGLDYELLKFHVKQTILNIQSAYIALQQEPPI
;
A
#
# COMPACT_ATOMS: atom_id res chain seq x y z
N MET A 1 -2.95 26.91 -17.86
CA MET A 1 -2.48 25.65 -18.48
C MET A 1 -3.70 24.80 -18.79
N GLN A 2 -3.81 24.20 -19.97
CA GLN A 2 -4.90 23.24 -20.21
C GLN A 2 -4.67 22.00 -19.32
N PRO A 3 -5.70 21.55 -18.57
CA PRO A 3 -5.57 20.36 -17.73
C PRO A 3 -5.35 19.12 -18.59
N VAL A 4 -4.60 18.15 -18.06
CA VAL A 4 -4.55 16.81 -18.65
C VAL A 4 -5.91 16.17 -18.47
N GLN A 5 -6.44 15.57 -19.52
CA GLN A 5 -7.74 14.91 -19.54
C GLN A 5 -7.59 13.39 -19.60
N ALA A 6 -8.56 12.65 -19.07
CA ALA A 6 -8.51 11.19 -19.07
C ALA A 6 -8.44 10.61 -20.49
N VAL A 7 -9.13 11.21 -21.46
CA VAL A 7 -9.11 10.81 -22.88
C VAL A 7 -7.71 10.81 -23.49
N GLN A 8 -6.79 11.61 -22.94
CA GLN A 8 -5.39 11.63 -23.37
C GLN A 8 -4.58 10.51 -22.71
N LEU A 9 -4.96 10.06 -21.52
CA LEU A 9 -4.22 9.08 -20.72
C LEU A 9 -4.63 7.64 -21.02
N ILE A 10 -5.93 7.38 -21.11
CA ILE A 10 -6.51 6.04 -21.30
C ILE A 10 -5.83 5.25 -22.42
N PRO A 11 -5.69 5.77 -23.66
CA PRO A 11 -5.14 4.98 -24.77
C PRO A 11 -3.60 4.79 -24.70
N LEU A 12 -2.91 5.48 -23.78
CA LEU A 12 -1.45 5.45 -23.70
C LEU A 12 -0.95 4.26 -22.88
N SER A 13 0.25 3.79 -23.23
CA SER A 13 1.01 2.88 -22.36
C SER A 13 1.43 3.59 -21.07
N ILE A 14 1.75 2.83 -20.03
CA ILE A 14 2.20 3.35 -18.72
C ILE A 14 3.39 4.31 -18.89
N SER A 15 4.37 3.95 -19.72
CA SER A 15 5.54 4.81 -20.00
C SER A 15 5.15 6.13 -20.69
N ALA A 16 4.23 6.08 -21.65
CA ALA A 16 3.75 7.27 -22.33
C ALA A 16 2.88 8.16 -21.41
N ARG A 17 2.07 7.57 -20.51
CA ARG A 17 1.35 8.31 -19.46
C ARG A 17 2.33 9.03 -18.54
N SER A 18 3.33 8.32 -18.03
CA SER A 18 4.38 8.86 -17.16
C SER A 18 5.07 10.06 -17.80
N HIS A 19 5.50 9.93 -19.06
CA HIS A 19 6.16 11.01 -19.80
C HIS A 19 5.26 12.23 -20.03
N LEU A 20 4.00 12.01 -20.41
CA LEU A 20 3.04 13.10 -20.60
C LEU A 20 2.80 13.86 -19.29
N LEU A 21 2.58 13.14 -18.20
CA LEU A 21 2.32 13.73 -16.89
C LEU A 21 3.52 14.50 -16.36
N GLU A 22 4.74 13.98 -16.49
CA GLU A 22 5.99 14.69 -16.13
C GLU A 22 6.16 15.99 -16.92
N LYS A 23 5.86 15.97 -18.22
CA LYS A 23 5.92 17.17 -19.07
C LYS A 23 4.99 18.27 -18.55
N TYR A 24 3.77 17.93 -18.15
CA TYR A 24 2.82 18.90 -17.59
C TYR A 24 3.16 19.28 -16.14
N ALA A 25 3.73 18.36 -15.37
CA ALA A 25 4.15 18.62 -13.99
C ALA A 25 5.19 19.75 -13.93
N GLY A 26 6.14 19.78 -14.87
CA GLY A 26 7.12 20.86 -14.98
C GLY A 26 6.55 22.25 -15.26
N LEU A 27 5.27 22.36 -15.63
CA LEU A 27 4.56 23.63 -15.86
C LEU A 27 3.75 24.09 -14.64
N VAL A 28 3.66 23.27 -13.60
CA VAL A 28 2.93 23.60 -12.37
C VAL A 28 3.83 24.43 -11.46
N ASN A 29 3.36 25.64 -11.14
CA ASN A 29 3.98 26.49 -10.13
C ASN A 29 3.75 25.89 -8.74
N VAL A 30 4.83 25.70 -7.99
CA VAL A 30 4.76 25.17 -6.63
C VAL A 30 4.72 26.33 -5.63
N PRO A 31 3.75 26.35 -4.69
CA PRO A 31 3.74 27.34 -3.62
C PRO A 31 5.02 27.30 -2.78
N SER A 32 5.51 28.47 -2.37
CA SER A 32 6.79 28.64 -1.66
C SER A 32 6.87 27.92 -0.31
N GLU A 33 5.71 27.68 0.31
CA GLU A 33 5.54 27.01 1.59
C GLU A 33 5.71 25.48 1.50
N ILE A 34 5.65 24.91 0.29
CA ILE A 34 5.85 23.48 0.11
C ILE A 34 7.35 23.18 0.15
N ASN A 35 7.73 22.21 0.97
CA ASN A 35 9.10 21.70 1.05
C ASN A 35 9.59 21.26 -0.33
N ALA A 36 10.80 21.68 -0.72
CA ALA A 36 11.45 21.33 -1.98
C ALA A 36 11.44 19.82 -2.29
N GLU A 37 11.57 18.97 -1.26
CA GLU A 37 11.51 17.51 -1.42
C GLU A 37 10.14 16.99 -1.89
N LEU A 38 9.09 17.78 -1.72
CA LEU A 38 7.71 17.45 -2.08
C LEU A 38 7.22 18.18 -3.34
N HIS A 39 8.05 19.02 -3.97
CA HIS A 39 7.66 19.78 -5.17
C HIS A 39 7.18 18.86 -6.29
N ARG A 40 7.94 17.82 -6.62
CA ARG A 40 7.56 16.86 -7.67
C ARG A 40 6.24 16.16 -7.34
N ALA A 41 6.03 15.76 -6.09
CA ALA A 41 4.79 15.10 -5.66
C ALA A 41 3.58 16.04 -5.82
N TYR A 42 3.72 17.30 -5.43
CA TYR A 42 2.69 18.33 -5.61
C TYR A 42 2.36 18.55 -7.09
N GLN A 43 3.38 18.70 -7.94
CA GLN A 43 3.20 18.96 -9.36
C GLN A 43 2.47 17.80 -10.06
N ILE A 44 2.91 16.55 -9.83
CA ILE A 44 2.28 15.36 -10.41
C ILE A 44 0.83 15.25 -9.92
N ALA A 45 0.58 15.42 -8.62
CA ALA A 45 -0.76 15.32 -8.06
C ALA A 45 -1.70 16.37 -8.64
N ASN A 46 -1.24 17.62 -8.83
CA ASN A 46 -2.05 18.69 -9.44
C ASN A 46 -2.41 18.39 -10.90
N VAL A 47 -1.48 17.83 -11.67
CA VAL A 47 -1.75 17.45 -13.06
C VAL A 47 -2.73 16.28 -13.14
N LEU A 48 -2.57 15.27 -12.26
CA LEU A 48 -3.43 14.10 -12.24
C LEU A 48 -4.85 14.40 -11.73
N ALA A 49 -5.00 15.29 -10.75
CA ALA A 49 -6.27 15.57 -10.06
C ALA A 49 -7.43 15.81 -11.03
N SER A 50 -7.21 16.55 -12.12
CA SER A 50 -8.25 16.84 -13.10
C SER A 50 -8.65 15.65 -13.98
N ALA A 51 -7.74 14.71 -14.22
CA ALA A 51 -7.99 13.55 -15.08
C ALA A 51 -8.58 12.37 -14.32
N LEU A 52 -8.33 12.28 -13.01
CA LEU A 52 -8.66 11.12 -12.19
C LEU A 52 -10.15 10.76 -12.15
N PRO A 53 -11.11 11.72 -11.99
CA PRO A 53 -12.53 11.38 -11.98
C PRO A 53 -13.00 10.66 -13.24
N GLU A 54 -12.61 11.16 -14.41
CA GLU A 54 -12.98 10.53 -15.69
C GLU A 54 -12.21 9.23 -15.95
N PHE A 55 -10.93 9.16 -15.53
CA PHE A 55 -10.12 7.97 -15.70
C PHE A 55 -10.66 6.79 -14.87
N ILE A 56 -10.95 7.05 -13.59
CA ILE A 56 -11.55 6.06 -12.68
C ILE A 56 -12.99 5.75 -13.13
N GLY A 57 -13.74 6.76 -13.60
CA GLY A 57 -15.06 6.55 -14.20
C GLY A 57 -15.04 5.57 -15.36
N HIS A 58 -14.06 5.68 -16.26
CA HIS A 58 -13.86 4.72 -17.35
C HIS A 58 -13.53 3.31 -16.82
N GLN A 59 -12.62 3.20 -15.85
CA GLN A 59 -12.27 1.92 -15.19
C GLN A 59 -13.50 1.24 -14.56
N ILE A 60 -14.39 2.01 -13.92
CA ILE A 60 -15.65 1.50 -13.36
C ILE A 60 -16.56 0.96 -14.45
N GLN A 61 -16.72 1.67 -15.57
CA GLN A 61 -17.56 1.19 -16.68
C GLN A 61 -17.01 -0.10 -17.29
N ASP A 62 -15.68 -0.16 -17.47
CA ASP A 62 -15.01 -1.35 -17.99
C ASP A 62 -15.21 -2.55 -17.04
N ASP A 63 -15.04 -2.37 -15.73
CA ASP A 63 -15.28 -3.40 -14.71
C ASP A 63 -16.73 -3.91 -14.74
N ILE A 64 -17.71 -3.00 -14.76
CA ILE A 64 -19.14 -3.36 -14.85
C ILE A 64 -19.41 -4.17 -16.13
N SER A 65 -18.83 -3.77 -17.26
CA SER A 65 -19.03 -4.45 -18.55
C SER A 65 -18.48 -5.89 -18.58
N GLN A 66 -17.53 -6.22 -17.71
CA GLN A 66 -16.88 -7.52 -17.63
C GLN A 66 -17.43 -8.40 -16.47
N GLY A 67 -18.44 -7.90 -15.76
CA GLY A 67 -18.94 -8.46 -14.50
C GLY A 67 -18.06 -8.00 -13.34
N SER A 68 -18.59 -7.07 -12.56
CA SER A 68 -17.81 -6.28 -11.61
C SER A 68 -17.01 -7.14 -10.62
N VAL A 69 -15.75 -6.80 -10.41
CA VAL A 69 -14.92 -7.41 -9.36
C VAL A 69 -15.48 -7.17 -7.96
N LEU A 70 -16.42 -6.22 -7.79
CA LEU A 70 -17.09 -5.94 -6.53
C LEU A 70 -18.22 -6.93 -6.20
N GLU A 71 -18.59 -7.83 -7.11
CA GLU A 71 -19.44 -8.97 -6.79
C GLU A 71 -18.74 -9.89 -5.76
N SER A 72 -19.45 -10.29 -4.70
CA SER A 72 -18.88 -11.00 -3.53
C SER A 72 -17.91 -12.14 -3.90
N ASP A 73 -18.30 -13.04 -4.81
CA ASP A 73 -17.46 -14.19 -5.17
C ASP A 73 -16.22 -13.79 -5.97
N ARG A 74 -16.36 -12.83 -6.89
CA ARG A 74 -15.23 -12.30 -7.69
C ARG A 74 -14.27 -11.53 -6.82
N GLN A 75 -14.80 -10.71 -5.92
CA GLN A 75 -14.02 -9.95 -4.95
C GLN A 75 -13.22 -10.90 -4.04
N SER A 76 -13.90 -11.90 -3.47
CA SER A 76 -13.26 -12.93 -2.63
C SER A 76 -12.13 -13.64 -3.38
N LEU A 77 -12.37 -14.03 -4.64
CA LEU A 77 -11.35 -14.69 -5.48
C LEU A 77 -10.16 -13.76 -5.79
N ALA A 78 -10.40 -12.50 -6.11
CA ALA A 78 -9.35 -11.53 -6.40
C ALA A 78 -8.47 -11.28 -5.17
N ILE A 79 -9.08 -11.06 -4.00
CA ILE A 79 -8.38 -10.89 -2.72
C ILE A 79 -7.57 -12.16 -2.38
N ALA A 80 -8.19 -13.34 -2.51
CA ALA A 80 -7.53 -14.62 -2.26
C ALA A 80 -6.30 -14.82 -3.15
N THR A 81 -6.39 -14.39 -4.42
CA THR A 81 -5.30 -14.50 -5.39
C THR A 81 -4.10 -13.66 -4.98
N GLU A 82 -4.32 -12.38 -4.65
CA GLU A 82 -3.24 -11.49 -4.17
C GLU A 82 -2.60 -12.02 -2.88
N CYS A 83 -3.44 -12.46 -1.93
CA CYS A 83 -3.04 -13.08 -0.68
C CYS A 83 -2.16 -14.33 -0.90
N LYS A 84 -2.60 -15.25 -1.76
CA LYS A 84 -1.87 -16.49 -2.07
C LYS A 84 -0.54 -16.21 -2.75
N GLN A 85 -0.51 -15.30 -3.72
CA GLN A 85 0.72 -14.92 -4.40
C GLN A 85 1.72 -14.28 -3.43
N PHE A 86 1.24 -13.40 -2.54
CA PHE A 86 2.06 -12.82 -1.47
C PHE A 86 2.64 -13.91 -0.55
N ALA A 87 1.79 -14.83 -0.07
CA ALA A 87 2.20 -15.93 0.79
C ALA A 87 3.31 -16.77 0.13
N ASN A 88 3.11 -17.19 -1.12
CA ASN A 88 4.07 -18.00 -1.86
C ASN A 88 5.42 -17.29 -2.03
N ARG A 89 5.41 -16.00 -2.40
CA ARG A 89 6.64 -15.21 -2.52
C ARG A 89 7.36 -15.06 -1.19
N PHE A 90 6.61 -14.82 -0.10
CA PHE A 90 7.20 -14.65 1.23
C PHE A 90 7.78 -15.97 1.76
N ILE A 91 7.06 -17.09 1.58
CA ILE A 91 7.52 -18.43 1.97
C ILE A 91 8.79 -18.80 1.22
N ALA A 92 8.85 -18.56 -0.09
CA ALA A 92 10.06 -18.81 -0.88
C ALA A 92 11.27 -17.96 -0.43
N LEU A 93 11.03 -16.74 0.07
CA LEU A 93 12.07 -15.87 0.59
C LEU A 93 12.52 -16.27 2.00
N MET A 94 11.65 -16.91 2.79
CA MET A 94 11.82 -17.15 4.22
C MET A 94 13.18 -17.77 4.62
N PRO A 95 13.72 -18.79 3.92
CA PRO A 95 15.03 -19.36 4.27
C PRO A 95 16.17 -18.33 4.24
N THR A 96 16.07 -17.32 3.37
CA THR A 96 17.12 -16.28 3.21
C THR A 96 17.06 -15.19 4.28
N LEU A 97 16.00 -15.19 5.10
CA LEU A 97 15.80 -14.20 6.16
C LEU A 97 16.37 -14.66 7.51
N VAL A 98 16.80 -15.92 7.58
CA VAL A 98 17.40 -16.54 8.76
C VAL A 98 18.91 -16.59 8.55
N ARG A 99 19.67 -16.33 9.61
CA ARG A 99 21.14 -16.46 9.61
C ARG A 99 21.51 -17.85 10.07
N SER A 100 22.61 -18.40 9.56
CA SER A 100 23.11 -19.69 10.02
C SER A 100 23.67 -19.61 11.45
N PRO A 101 23.69 -20.74 12.20
CA PRO A 101 24.33 -20.80 13.52
C PRO A 101 25.78 -20.29 13.51
N ASP A 102 26.57 -20.70 12.53
CA ASP A 102 27.98 -20.29 12.37
C ASP A 102 28.12 -18.78 12.20
N GLU A 103 27.26 -18.15 11.39
CA GLU A 103 27.24 -16.69 11.23
C GLU A 103 26.87 -15.97 12.53
N MET A 104 25.96 -16.55 13.32
CA MET A 104 25.52 -15.99 14.60
C MET A 104 26.62 -16.07 15.66
N GLU A 105 27.40 -17.16 15.68
CA GLU A 105 28.52 -17.36 16.61
C GLU A 105 29.73 -16.49 16.25
N THR A 106 30.08 -16.42 14.95
CA THR A 106 31.27 -15.70 14.49
C THR A 106 31.09 -14.17 14.44
N SER A 107 29.86 -13.68 14.25
CA SER A 107 29.56 -12.25 14.17
C SER A 107 28.14 -11.92 14.67
N PRO A 108 27.89 -11.94 15.99
CA PRO A 108 26.59 -11.64 16.56
C PRO A 108 26.23 -10.15 16.39
N ARG A 109 24.99 -9.88 15.97
CA ARG A 109 24.41 -8.53 15.76
C ARG A 109 23.56 -8.06 16.94
N ASN A 110 23.17 -8.96 17.83
CA ASN A 110 22.34 -8.64 18.99
C ASN A 110 22.59 -9.64 20.14
N LEU A 111 22.04 -9.32 21.31
CA LEU A 111 22.20 -10.12 22.54
C LEU A 111 21.73 -11.57 22.38
N TYR A 112 20.64 -11.80 21.66
CA TYR A 112 20.09 -13.15 21.47
C TYR A 112 21.00 -14.00 20.60
N GLU A 113 21.60 -13.41 19.55
CA GLU A 113 22.60 -14.12 18.74
C GLU A 113 23.84 -14.46 19.56
N MET A 114 24.35 -13.51 20.36
CA MET A 114 25.49 -13.73 21.24
C MET A 114 25.26 -14.86 22.26
N CYS A 115 24.01 -15.06 22.68
CA CYS A 115 23.61 -16.11 23.61
C CYS A 115 23.18 -17.43 22.92
N GLY A 116 23.28 -17.54 21.59
CA GLY A 116 22.84 -18.72 20.84
C GLY A 116 21.32 -18.94 20.81
N ALA A 117 20.52 -17.92 21.11
CA ALA A 117 19.06 -18.02 21.19
C ALA A 117 18.40 -17.88 19.80
N ALA A 118 18.68 -18.82 18.89
CA ALA A 118 18.31 -18.78 17.47
C ALA A 118 16.80 -18.55 17.22
N ILE A 119 15.92 -19.26 17.93
CA ILE A 119 14.46 -19.16 17.75
C ILE A 119 13.95 -17.71 17.91
N PHE A 120 14.47 -16.96 18.89
CA PHE A 120 14.07 -15.56 19.09
C PHE A 120 14.58 -14.64 17.99
N VAL A 121 15.80 -14.88 17.50
CA VAL A 121 16.41 -14.11 16.41
C VAL A 121 15.63 -14.32 15.12
N GLU A 122 15.34 -15.57 14.78
CA GLU A 122 14.64 -15.96 13.57
C GLU A 122 13.20 -15.47 13.55
N SER A 123 12.45 -15.72 14.63
CA SER A 123 11.06 -15.26 14.76
C SER A 123 10.95 -13.74 14.63
N ASN A 124 11.88 -12.99 15.22
CA ASN A 124 11.93 -11.53 15.09
C ASN A 124 12.31 -11.09 13.66
N SER A 125 13.24 -11.78 13.00
CA SER A 125 13.61 -11.50 11.60
C SER A 125 12.41 -11.72 10.66
N ILE A 126 11.74 -12.86 10.77
CA ILE A 126 10.57 -13.21 9.95
C ILE A 126 9.43 -12.21 10.19
N SER A 127 9.05 -11.96 11.43
CA SER A 127 7.94 -11.06 11.75
C SER A 127 8.18 -9.61 11.29
N ARG A 128 9.42 -9.10 11.41
CA ARG A 128 9.80 -7.77 10.90
C ARG A 128 9.74 -7.68 9.38
N ASN A 129 10.26 -8.67 8.68
CA ASN A 129 10.24 -8.72 7.22
C ASN A 129 8.80 -8.86 6.70
N LEU A 130 7.98 -9.70 7.35
CA LEU A 130 6.57 -9.85 7.02
C LEU A 130 5.83 -8.52 7.18
N SER A 131 6.02 -7.85 8.32
CA SER A 131 5.41 -6.54 8.59
C SER A 131 5.79 -5.49 7.56
N THR A 132 7.04 -5.48 7.11
CA THR A 132 7.55 -4.54 6.09
C THR A 132 6.91 -4.81 4.74
N LYS A 133 6.81 -6.08 4.33
CA LYS A 133 6.28 -6.46 3.01
C LYS A 133 4.75 -6.41 2.91
N MET A 134 4.04 -6.49 4.04
CA MET A 134 2.58 -6.40 4.05
C MET A 134 2.05 -5.06 3.54
N GLY A 135 2.83 -3.96 3.61
CA GLY A 135 2.43 -2.68 3.01
C GLY A 135 2.06 -2.81 1.54
N GLU A 136 2.92 -3.48 0.77
CA GLU A 136 2.69 -3.73 -0.67
C GLU A 136 1.44 -4.60 -0.92
N LEU A 137 1.09 -5.49 0.02
CA LEU A 137 -0.12 -6.30 -0.12
C LEU A 137 -1.38 -5.41 0.00
N TRP A 138 -1.40 -4.47 0.94
CA TRP A 138 -2.53 -3.55 1.10
C TRP A 138 -2.71 -2.66 -0.13
N GLU A 139 -1.61 -2.16 -0.70
CA GLU A 139 -1.62 -1.44 -1.96
C GLU A 139 -2.21 -2.28 -3.10
N ARG A 140 -1.74 -3.53 -3.26
CA ARG A 140 -2.27 -4.44 -4.29
C ARG A 140 -3.75 -4.72 -4.12
N ILE A 141 -4.21 -4.94 -2.89
CA ILE A 141 -5.60 -5.23 -2.59
C ILE A 141 -6.50 -4.00 -2.82
N VAL A 142 -6.11 -2.80 -2.39
CA VAL A 142 -6.92 -1.59 -2.64
C VAL A 142 -7.16 -1.41 -4.13
N ASN A 143 -6.14 -1.66 -4.95
CA ASN A 143 -6.20 -1.55 -6.40
C ASN A 143 -6.89 -2.75 -7.09
N ILE A 144 -7.48 -3.69 -6.34
CA ILE A 144 -8.50 -4.60 -6.90
C ILE A 144 -9.76 -3.79 -7.21
N SER A 145 -10.08 -2.78 -6.40
CA SER A 145 -11.28 -1.98 -6.60
C SER A 145 -11.21 -1.16 -7.89
N PRO A 146 -12.30 -1.08 -8.68
CA PRO A 146 -12.38 -0.16 -9.79
C PRO A 146 -12.41 1.31 -9.34
N TYR A 147 -12.57 1.58 -8.04
CA TYR A 147 -12.62 2.92 -7.47
C TYR A 147 -11.25 3.47 -7.07
N ALA A 148 -10.19 2.69 -7.27
CA ALA A 148 -8.84 3.01 -6.86
C ALA A 148 -7.86 2.93 -8.03
N VAL A 149 -6.84 3.78 -7.98
CA VAL A 149 -5.66 3.71 -8.85
C VAL A 149 -4.39 3.81 -8.02
N SER A 150 -3.33 3.23 -8.56
CA SER A 150 -1.97 3.28 -8.06
C SER A 150 -1.19 4.25 -8.93
N PRO A 151 -0.61 5.32 -8.35
CA PRO A 151 0.29 6.21 -9.09
C PRO A 151 1.36 5.46 -9.88
N GLU A 152 1.94 4.41 -9.27
CA GLU A 152 3.02 3.65 -9.86
C GLU A 152 2.53 2.66 -10.91
N ARG A 153 1.49 1.86 -10.62
CA ARG A 153 1.04 0.81 -11.56
C ARG A 153 0.27 1.37 -12.75
N ASP A 154 -0.55 2.41 -12.54
CA ASP A 154 -1.45 2.90 -13.60
C ASP A 154 -0.83 4.04 -14.42
N PHE A 155 0.12 4.77 -13.82
CA PHE A 155 0.75 5.94 -14.45
C PHE A 155 2.27 5.88 -14.52
N GLY A 156 2.93 4.89 -13.90
CA GLY A 156 4.40 4.79 -13.91
C GLY A 156 5.07 5.93 -13.15
N LEU A 157 4.40 6.46 -12.11
CA LEU A 157 4.86 7.61 -11.35
C LEU A 157 4.81 7.34 -9.85
N LYS A 158 5.86 7.74 -9.15
CA LYS A 158 5.86 7.79 -7.69
C LYS A 158 5.45 9.16 -7.20
N ILE A 159 4.36 9.23 -6.43
CA ILE A 159 3.96 10.41 -5.64
C ILE A 159 4.39 10.13 -4.20
N THR A 160 5.33 10.90 -3.68
CA THR A 160 5.92 10.65 -2.36
C THR A 160 4.84 10.65 -1.28
N GLY A 161 4.76 9.55 -0.52
CA GLY A 161 3.84 9.37 0.59
C GLY A 161 2.43 8.89 0.20
N ILE A 162 2.14 8.71 -1.09
CA ILE A 162 0.82 8.26 -1.55
C ILE A 162 0.91 6.80 -2.04
N ASP A 163 0.11 5.96 -1.41
CA ASP A 163 0.03 4.53 -1.67
C ASP A 163 -1.09 4.21 -2.68
N SER A 164 -2.19 4.99 -2.67
CA SER A 164 -3.29 4.88 -3.64
C SER A 164 -4.06 6.19 -3.76
N ILE A 165 -4.79 6.36 -4.87
CA ILE A 165 -5.75 7.46 -5.07
C ILE A 165 -7.12 6.85 -5.33
N ILE A 166 -8.15 7.31 -4.61
CA ILE A 166 -9.47 6.67 -4.61
C ILE A 166 -10.59 7.67 -4.92
N LEU A 167 -11.70 7.17 -5.48
CA LEU A 167 -13.01 7.84 -5.45
C LEU A 167 -13.90 7.14 -4.42
N SER A 168 -14.28 7.84 -3.36
CA SER A 168 -15.12 7.24 -2.32
C SER A 168 -16.48 6.85 -2.88
N GLY A 169 -16.81 5.56 -2.86
CA GLY A 169 -18.03 5.01 -3.46
C GLY A 169 -18.06 5.15 -4.99
N GLY A 170 -16.89 5.30 -5.64
CA GLY A 170 -16.76 5.39 -7.09
C GLY A 170 -17.14 6.75 -7.70
N THR A 171 -17.33 7.79 -6.89
CA THR A 171 -17.69 9.13 -7.35
C THR A 171 -16.96 10.24 -6.59
N GLY A 172 -17.10 11.49 -7.07
CA GLY A 172 -16.61 12.68 -6.38
C GLY A 172 -15.15 13.03 -6.71
N GLU A 173 -14.50 13.68 -5.75
CA GLU A 173 -13.11 14.16 -5.89
C GLU A 173 -12.10 13.06 -5.53
N PRO A 174 -10.95 13.00 -6.22
CA PRO A 174 -9.89 12.04 -5.93
C PRO A 174 -9.26 12.28 -4.57
N ILE A 175 -9.21 11.25 -3.74
CA ILE A 175 -8.62 11.30 -2.40
C ILE A 175 -7.26 10.61 -2.45
N PHE A 176 -6.20 11.34 -2.11
CA PHE A 176 -4.84 10.82 -2.03
C PHE A 176 -4.63 10.11 -0.68
N VAL A 177 -4.36 8.81 -0.72
CA VAL A 177 -4.36 7.95 0.46
C VAL A 177 -2.96 7.47 0.77
N GLN A 178 -2.57 7.61 2.05
CA GLN A 178 -1.48 6.85 2.64
C GLN A 178 -2.07 5.74 3.50
N ILE A 179 -1.63 4.50 3.29
CA ILE A 179 -2.12 3.29 3.95
C ILE A 179 -1.02 2.76 4.88
N LYS A 180 -1.43 2.33 6.08
CA LYS A 180 -0.59 1.58 7.02
C LYS A 180 -1.34 0.35 7.51
N THR A 181 -0.62 -0.66 8.00
CA THR A 181 -1.24 -1.90 8.48
C THR A 181 -2.22 -1.65 9.62
N GLN A 182 -1.85 -0.82 10.60
CA GLN A 182 -2.66 -0.54 11.79
C GLN A 182 -2.43 0.88 12.34
N ARG A 183 -3.29 1.30 13.28
CA ARG A 183 -3.31 2.66 13.83
C ARG A 183 -2.02 3.09 14.54
N ASN A 184 -1.31 2.13 15.12
CA ASN A 184 -0.05 2.33 15.85
C ASN A 184 1.20 1.95 15.03
N THR A 185 1.12 1.93 13.70
CA THR A 185 2.27 1.60 12.84
C THR A 185 3.36 2.67 12.82
N LEU A 186 3.02 3.97 12.98
CA LEU A 186 4.04 5.02 12.85
C LEU A 186 4.91 5.14 14.09
N THR A 187 6.21 5.22 13.86
CA THR A 187 7.21 5.59 14.89
C THR A 187 7.43 7.10 14.92
N GLY A 188 8.14 7.60 15.95
CA GLY A 188 8.19 9.04 16.28
C GLY A 188 8.53 9.99 15.13
N SER A 189 9.48 9.65 14.27
CA SER A 189 9.86 10.49 13.12
C SER A 189 8.95 10.33 11.90
N GLN A 190 8.16 9.26 11.83
CA GLN A 190 7.34 8.96 10.67
C GLN A 190 6.04 9.77 10.65
N ALA A 191 5.45 10.05 11.83
CA ALA A 191 4.19 10.80 11.89
C ALA A 191 4.29 12.25 11.36
N PRO A 192 5.32 13.06 11.71
CA PRO A 192 5.51 14.37 11.12
C PRO A 192 5.72 14.31 9.60
N ARG A 193 6.50 13.34 9.13
CA ARG A 193 6.76 13.14 7.71
C ARG A 193 5.49 12.82 6.93
N SER A 194 4.71 11.83 7.38
CA SER A 194 3.41 11.47 6.79
C SER A 194 2.46 12.66 6.73
N ARG A 195 2.51 13.56 7.74
CA ARG A 195 1.70 14.77 7.76
C ARG A 195 2.12 15.72 6.63
N CYS A 196 3.40 16.04 6.51
CA CYS A 196 3.92 16.90 5.45
C CYS A 196 3.62 16.32 4.05
N GLU A 197 3.81 15.02 3.87
CA GLU A 197 3.52 14.33 2.61
C GLU A 197 2.03 14.41 2.22
N LEU A 198 1.10 14.30 3.18
CA LEU A 198 -0.34 14.38 2.89
C LEU A 198 -0.85 15.82 2.77
N GLU A 199 -0.28 16.78 3.51
CA GLU A 199 -0.77 18.16 3.58
C GLU A 199 -0.68 18.93 2.26
N ILE A 200 0.13 18.48 1.31
CA ILE A 200 0.22 19.09 -0.03
C ILE A 200 -1.00 18.77 -0.91
N HIS A 201 -1.83 17.79 -0.54
CA HIS A 201 -3.01 17.36 -1.31
C HIS A 201 -4.27 17.97 -0.73
N GLN A 202 -5.18 18.46 -1.58
CA GLN A 202 -6.46 19.04 -1.16
C GLN A 202 -7.36 18.00 -0.49
N HIS A 203 -7.54 16.86 -1.14
CA HIS A 203 -8.28 15.71 -0.62
C HIS A 203 -7.30 14.60 -0.27
N ARG A 204 -7.24 14.28 1.02
CA ARG A 204 -6.19 13.44 1.60
C ARG A 204 -6.75 12.56 2.70
N LEU A 205 -6.16 11.39 2.86
CA LEU A 205 -6.61 10.41 3.84
C LEU A 205 -5.44 9.61 4.39
N PHE A 206 -5.41 9.45 5.70
CA PHE A 206 -4.51 8.50 6.34
C PHE A 206 -5.31 7.28 6.80
N ALA A 207 -5.07 6.14 6.17
CA ALA A 207 -5.83 4.92 6.40
C ALA A 207 -5.02 3.88 7.17
N ALA A 208 -5.69 3.19 8.10
CA ALA A 208 -5.20 1.94 8.66
C ALA A 208 -5.99 0.77 8.04
N ALA A 209 -5.29 -0.16 7.39
CA ALA A 209 -5.88 -1.34 6.77
C ALA A 209 -6.67 -2.19 7.79
N PHE A 210 -6.19 -2.28 9.04
CA PHE A 210 -6.86 -3.04 10.10
C PHE A 210 -7.05 -2.24 11.38
N CYS A 211 -8.22 -2.41 11.99
CA CYS A 211 -8.52 -1.89 13.32
C CYS A 211 -8.16 -2.88 14.40
N THR A 212 -6.93 -2.78 14.90
CA THR A 212 -6.47 -3.46 16.11
C THR A 212 -6.77 -2.62 17.36
N GLY A 213 -6.62 -3.17 18.56
CA GLY A 213 -6.85 -2.43 19.82
C GLY A 213 -5.90 -1.24 20.07
N GLY A 214 -4.90 -1.02 19.21
CA GLY A 214 -3.95 0.08 19.33
C GLY A 214 -4.58 1.45 19.08
N SER A 215 -4.14 2.45 19.84
CA SER A 215 -4.47 3.86 19.60
C SER A 215 -3.71 4.40 18.39
N TRP A 216 -4.19 5.51 17.83
CA TRP A 216 -3.52 6.17 16.71
C TRP A 216 -2.19 6.79 17.13
N THR A 217 -1.13 6.46 16.39
CA THR A 217 0.18 7.12 16.47
C THR A 217 0.31 8.30 15.51
N PHE A 218 -0.51 8.32 14.45
CA PHE A 218 -0.66 9.46 13.57
C PHE A 218 -1.70 10.43 14.13
N SER A 219 -1.32 11.69 14.37
CA SER A 219 -2.21 12.75 14.86
C SER A 219 -2.15 13.96 13.95
N SER A 220 -3.31 14.45 13.51
CA SER A 220 -3.49 15.68 12.73
C SER A 220 -4.91 16.19 12.92
N THR A 221 -5.08 17.52 12.94
CA THR A 221 -6.40 18.16 12.92
C THR A 221 -6.97 18.31 11.52
N ASN A 222 -6.11 18.23 10.49
CA ASN A 222 -6.44 18.63 9.11
C ASN A 222 -6.38 17.45 8.12
N ILE A 223 -6.04 16.25 8.60
CA ILE A 223 -5.98 15.03 7.80
C ILE A 223 -6.95 14.03 8.44
N PRO A 224 -8.06 13.71 7.75
CA PRO A 224 -8.96 12.65 8.17
C PRO A 224 -8.24 11.31 8.30
N ARG A 225 -8.69 10.49 9.26
CA ARG A 225 -8.17 9.15 9.49
C ARG A 225 -9.31 8.16 9.51
N VAL A 226 -9.14 7.05 8.82
CA VAL A 226 -10.13 5.96 8.74
C VAL A 226 -9.45 4.63 9.00
N CYS A 227 -10.23 3.63 9.40
CA CYS A 227 -9.65 2.35 9.78
C CYS A 227 -10.56 1.17 9.41
N GLY A 228 -9.96 0.07 8.95
CA GLY A 228 -10.65 -1.19 8.72
C GLY A 228 -11.85 -1.00 7.78
N ALA A 229 -13.02 -1.49 8.18
CA ALA A 229 -14.25 -1.42 7.39
C ALA A 229 -14.54 -0.02 6.83
N GLU A 230 -14.28 1.04 7.60
CA GLU A 230 -14.51 2.41 7.14
C GLU A 230 -13.68 2.72 5.89
N PHE A 231 -12.41 2.31 5.85
CA PHE A 231 -11.55 2.51 4.69
C PHE A 231 -11.97 1.61 3.52
N TRP A 232 -12.13 0.31 3.76
CA TRP A 232 -12.38 -0.65 2.68
C TRP A 232 -13.74 -0.42 2.02
N ASN A 233 -14.75 0.01 2.77
CA ASN A 233 -16.06 0.37 2.22
C ASN A 233 -15.98 1.59 1.29
N MET A 234 -15.05 2.54 1.51
CA MET A 234 -14.87 3.67 0.59
C MET A 234 -14.46 3.22 -0.81
N VAL A 235 -13.73 2.10 -0.92
CA VAL A 235 -13.34 1.48 -2.20
C VAL A 235 -14.23 0.29 -2.57
N GLY A 236 -15.37 0.09 -1.90
CA GLY A 236 -16.32 -0.99 -2.21
C GLY A 236 -15.82 -2.40 -1.89
N LEU A 237 -14.73 -2.55 -1.13
CA LEU A 237 -14.17 -3.85 -0.75
C LEU A 237 -14.74 -4.31 0.61
N ASP A 238 -15.19 -5.55 0.68
CA ASP A 238 -15.69 -6.16 1.92
C ASP A 238 -14.54 -6.47 2.89
N TYR A 239 -14.60 -5.83 4.05
CA TYR A 239 -13.56 -5.95 5.07
C TYR A 239 -13.49 -7.32 5.75
N GLU A 240 -14.62 -8.04 5.85
CA GLU A 240 -14.62 -9.37 6.46
C GLU A 240 -14.06 -10.43 5.50
N LEU A 241 -14.34 -10.32 4.17
CA LEU A 241 -13.65 -11.11 3.15
C LEU A 241 -12.15 -10.88 3.18
N LEU A 242 -11.72 -9.61 3.25
CA LEU A 242 -10.32 -9.24 3.41
C LEU A 242 -9.69 -9.91 4.63
N LYS A 243 -10.28 -9.73 5.81
CA LYS A 243 -9.78 -10.29 7.07
C LYS A 243 -9.67 -11.81 7.00
N PHE A 244 -10.66 -12.46 6.40
CA PHE A 244 -10.65 -13.91 6.23
C PHE A 244 -9.42 -14.37 5.44
N HIS A 245 -9.18 -13.82 4.25
CA HIS A 245 -8.06 -14.23 3.39
C HIS A 245 -6.69 -13.85 3.96
N VAL A 246 -6.59 -12.70 4.61
CA VAL A 246 -5.37 -12.27 5.29
C VAL A 246 -5.04 -13.17 6.48
N LYS A 247 -6.05 -13.58 7.26
CA LYS A 247 -5.86 -14.57 8.33
C LYS A 247 -5.31 -15.88 7.78
N GLN A 248 -5.90 -16.42 6.70
CA GLN A 248 -5.41 -17.65 6.08
C GLN A 248 -3.96 -17.50 5.59
N THR A 249 -3.63 -16.34 5.01
CA THR A 249 -2.27 -16.02 4.55
C THR A 249 -1.26 -16.04 5.68
N ILE A 250 -1.54 -15.35 6.79
CA ILE A 250 -0.64 -15.30 7.94
C ILE A 250 -0.46 -16.68 8.57
N LEU A 251 -1.54 -17.46 8.72
CA LEU A 251 -1.48 -18.82 9.27
C LEU A 251 -0.73 -19.80 8.36
N ASN A 252 -0.83 -19.63 7.04
CA ASN A 252 -0.05 -20.42 6.08
C ASN A 252 1.45 -20.10 6.20
N ILE A 253 1.80 -18.81 6.26
CA ILE A 253 3.19 -18.38 6.47
C ILE A 253 3.72 -18.90 7.81
N GLN A 254 2.93 -18.84 8.89
CA GLN A 254 3.30 -19.39 10.19
C GLN A 254 3.55 -20.89 10.12
N SER A 255 2.67 -21.65 9.45
CA SER A 255 2.81 -23.10 9.30
C SER A 255 4.08 -23.46 8.52
N ALA A 256 4.38 -22.71 7.44
CA ALA A 256 5.61 -22.88 6.67
C ALA A 256 6.86 -22.60 7.52
N TYR A 257 6.84 -21.55 8.36
CA TYR A 257 7.93 -21.26 9.29
C TYR A 257 8.16 -22.41 10.29
N ILE A 258 7.09 -22.97 10.87
CA ILE A 258 7.20 -24.10 11.80
C ILE A 258 7.80 -25.34 11.12
N ALA A 259 7.40 -25.62 9.88
CA ALA A 259 7.95 -26.74 9.11
C ALA A 259 9.47 -26.57 8.88
N LEU A 260 9.90 -25.35 8.58
CA LEU A 260 11.31 -24.98 8.38
C LEU A 260 12.16 -25.24 9.64
N GLN A 261 11.58 -25.12 10.83
CA GLN A 261 12.26 -25.42 12.12
C GLN A 261 12.38 -26.93 12.42
N GLN A 262 11.57 -27.75 11.76
CA GLN A 262 11.55 -29.21 11.98
C GLN A 262 12.47 -29.97 11.02
N GLU A 263 13.03 -29.30 10.01
CA GLU A 263 14.09 -29.85 9.18
C GLU A 263 15.38 -29.94 10.01
N PRO A 264 16.04 -31.11 10.09
CA PRO A 264 17.30 -31.23 10.80
C PRO A 264 18.32 -30.27 10.18
N PRO A 265 19.20 -29.64 10.97
CA PRO A 265 20.28 -28.82 10.42
C PRO A 265 21.11 -29.71 9.48
N ILE A 266 21.23 -29.26 8.22
CA ILE A 266 22.14 -29.86 7.23
C ILE A 266 23.58 -29.60 7.67
#